data_AF-A0AAP0FT78-F1
#
_entry.id   AF-A0AAP0FT78-F1
#
_cell.length_a   1.000
_cell.length_b   1.000
_cell.length_c   1.000
_cell.angle_alpha   90.00
_cell.angle_beta   90.00
_cell.angle_gamma   90.00
#
_symmetry.space_group_name_H-M   'P 1'
#
loop_
_entity.id
_entity.type
_entity.pdbx_description
1 polymer ?
#
loop_
_entity_poly.entity_id
_entity_poly.type
_entity_poly.pdbx_seq_one_letter_code
_entity_poly.pdbx_strand_id
1 'polypeptide(L)'
;MFFAVSDLDRRLIEDGISNTILTLPLAMQQDSSMYVNRARWSDDGKYCGAAYSKHLMHLYLFNEPNELLLHLEIDSHIGGVNAIGFWKPNNEFFIVTCGDDKTIKAIQSGKRTVGRLVVQSRSRCVVVNKEYIVIIIVSLKHKKYQHSIMFCTLDLSF
;
A
#
# COMPACT_ATOMS: atom_id res chain seq x y z
N MET A 1 -15.82 3.70 8.80
CA MET A 1 -15.70 4.70 7.72
C MET A 1 -14.26 5.17 7.73
N PHE A 2 -13.47 4.81 6.71
CA PHE A 2 -12.09 5.25 6.56
C PHE A 2 -12.07 6.36 5.52
N PHE A 3 -11.55 7.53 5.89
CA PHE A 3 -11.37 8.63 4.97
C PHE A 3 -9.97 8.53 4.37
N ALA A 4 -9.86 8.31 3.07
CA ALA A 4 -8.61 8.59 2.36
C ALA A 4 -8.60 10.10 2.14
N VAL A 5 -8.00 10.86 3.06
CA VAL A 5 -7.79 12.29 2.82
C VAL A 5 -6.81 12.38 1.66
N SER A 6 -7.21 13.05 0.58
CA SER A 6 -6.32 13.45 -0.48
C SER A 6 -5.33 14.46 0.12
N ASP A 7 -4.13 14.01 0.45
CA ASP A 7 -2.98 14.89 0.74
C ASP A 7 -2.46 15.45 -0.61
N LEU A 8 -3.39 15.94 -1.43
CA LEU A 8 -3.16 16.36 -2.81
C LEU A 8 -2.81 17.84 -2.75
N ASP A 9 -1.51 18.07 -2.61
CA ASP A 9 -0.73 19.22 -3.04
C ASP A 9 -1.36 20.61 -2.86
N ARG A 10 -0.66 21.49 -2.14
CA ARG A 10 -1.04 22.87 -1.79
C ARG A 10 -1.45 23.74 -3.01
N ARG A 11 -1.18 23.28 -4.23
CA ARG A 11 -1.54 23.92 -5.51
C ARG A 11 -3.02 23.83 -5.88
N LEU A 12 -3.76 22.80 -5.45
CA LEU A 12 -5.19 22.68 -5.78
C LEU A 12 -6.11 23.49 -4.86
N ILE A 13 -5.55 24.08 -3.80
CA ILE A 13 -6.28 25.03 -2.94
C ILE A 13 -6.61 26.32 -3.71
N GLU A 14 -5.82 26.67 -4.74
CA GLU A 14 -6.08 27.85 -5.58
C GLU A 14 -7.18 27.61 -6.63
N ASP A 15 -7.45 26.35 -7.00
CA ASP A 15 -8.43 25.98 -8.03
C ASP A 15 -9.84 25.66 -7.46
N GLY A 16 -10.07 25.90 -6.17
CA GLY A 16 -11.42 25.82 -5.59
C GLY A 16 -12.00 24.40 -5.38
N ILE A 17 -11.17 23.35 -5.46
CA ILE A 17 -11.59 21.97 -5.14
C ILE A 17 -11.64 21.81 -3.62
N SER A 18 -12.73 22.33 -3.04
CA SER A 18 -13.06 22.23 -1.62
C SER A 18 -13.09 20.77 -1.16
N ASN A 19 -12.22 20.44 -0.18
CA ASN A 19 -12.30 19.30 0.75
C ASN A 19 -13.29 18.18 0.37
N THR A 20 -13.04 17.45 -0.71
CA THR A 20 -13.88 16.31 -1.05
C THR A 20 -13.36 15.10 -0.29
N ILE A 21 -14.10 14.69 0.74
CA ILE A 21 -13.89 13.42 1.42
C ILE A 21 -14.28 12.31 0.45
N LEU A 22 -13.28 11.72 -0.23
CA LEU A 22 -13.47 10.51 -1.01
C LEU A 22 -13.68 9.35 -0.03
N THR A 23 -14.94 8.94 0.09
CA THR A 23 -15.28 7.74 0.83
C THR A 23 -14.89 6.57 -0.05
N LEU A 24 -13.85 5.82 0.35
CA LEU A 24 -13.63 4.49 -0.21
C LEU A 24 -14.97 3.76 -0.12
N PRO A 25 -15.52 3.24 -1.24
CA PRO A 25 -16.76 2.52 -1.18
C PRO A 25 -16.64 1.49 -0.09
N LEU A 26 -17.65 1.39 0.77
CA LEU A 26 -17.86 0.20 1.59
C LEU A 26 -18.21 -0.97 0.66
N ALA A 27 -17.32 -1.31 -0.29
CA ALA A 27 -17.22 -2.67 -0.73
C ALA A 27 -16.68 -3.43 0.48
N MET A 28 -17.62 -3.90 1.31
CA MET A 28 -17.55 -5.00 2.28
C MET A 28 -18.36 -4.68 3.53
N GLN A 29 -19.67 -4.90 3.41
CA GLN A 29 -20.46 -5.54 4.46
C GLN A 29 -20.01 -7.02 4.63
N GLN A 30 -18.70 -7.27 4.74
CA GLN A 30 -18.14 -8.61 4.76
C GLN A 30 -17.15 -8.71 5.90
N ASP A 31 -17.63 -9.38 6.95
CA ASP A 31 -16.91 -9.76 8.17
C ASP A 31 -16.49 -8.59 9.07
N SER A 32 -17.24 -8.41 10.17
CA SER A 32 -17.01 -7.38 11.20
C SER A 32 -15.62 -7.44 11.86
N SER A 33 -14.81 -8.44 11.53
CA SER A 33 -13.44 -8.63 12.01
C SER A 33 -12.34 -7.99 11.15
N MET A 34 -12.65 -7.52 9.93
CA MET A 34 -11.64 -6.95 9.02
C MET A 34 -11.56 -5.42 9.10
N TYR A 35 -10.34 -4.88 9.23
CA TYR A 35 -10.08 -3.43 9.28
C TYR A 35 -8.89 -3.05 8.38
N VAL A 36 -8.80 -1.77 8.01
CA VAL A 36 -7.70 -1.26 7.18
C VAL A 36 -6.48 -0.96 8.06
N ASN A 37 -5.36 -1.58 7.75
CA ASN A 37 -4.06 -1.28 8.38
C ASN A 37 -3.42 -0.03 7.77
N ARG A 38 -3.53 0.16 6.45
CA ARG A 38 -2.94 1.30 5.73
C ARG A 38 -3.69 1.56 4.43
N ALA A 39 -3.90 2.83 4.13
CA ALA A 39 -4.28 3.31 2.80
C ALA A 39 -3.18 4.22 2.24
N ARG A 40 -2.97 4.21 0.92
CA ARG A 40 -2.02 5.11 0.26
C ARG A 40 -2.49 5.41 -1.17
N TRP A 41 -2.13 6.58 -1.68
CA TRP A 41 -2.29 6.94 -3.08
C TRP A 41 -1.02 6.64 -3.88
N SER A 42 -1.19 6.34 -5.17
CA SER A 42 -0.08 6.40 -6.13
C SER A 42 0.31 7.86 -6.37
N ASP A 43 1.58 8.10 -6.69
CA ASP A 43 2.11 9.46 -6.92
C ASP A 43 1.40 10.20 -8.08
N ASP A 44 0.80 9.45 -9.02
CA ASP A 44 0.02 10.00 -10.14
C ASP A 44 -1.47 10.24 -9.81
N GLY A 45 -1.90 9.97 -8.57
CA GLY A 45 -3.28 10.17 -8.11
C GLY A 45 -4.32 9.23 -8.71
N LYS A 46 -3.93 8.31 -9.61
CA LYS A 46 -4.87 7.43 -10.31
C LYS A 46 -5.34 6.26 -9.47
N TYR A 47 -4.50 5.79 -8.55
CA TYR A 47 -4.78 4.60 -7.76
C TYR A 47 -4.73 4.88 -6.26
N CYS A 48 -5.64 4.24 -5.52
CA CYS A 48 -5.62 4.19 -4.06
C CYS A 48 -5.57 2.73 -3.62
N GLY A 49 -4.59 2.38 -2.79
CA GLY A 49 -4.43 1.03 -2.27
C GLY A 49 -4.82 0.95 -0.81
N ALA A 50 -5.55 -0.09 -0.41
CA ALA A 50 -5.91 -0.39 0.97
C ALA A 50 -5.37 -1.77 1.39
N ALA A 51 -4.57 -1.81 2.45
CA ALA A 51 -4.06 -3.02 3.08
C ALA A 51 -4.90 -3.38 4.31
N TYR A 52 -5.33 -4.63 4.43
CA TYR A 52 -6.25 -5.06 5.49
C TYR A 52 -5.57 -5.87 6.59
N SER A 53 -6.26 -5.99 7.73
CA SER A 53 -5.87 -6.82 8.88
C SER A 53 -5.84 -8.33 8.59
N LYS A 54 -6.41 -8.74 7.46
CA LYS A 54 -6.36 -10.10 6.91
C LYS A 54 -5.43 -10.16 5.70
N HIS A 55 -5.47 -11.26 4.97
CA HIS A 55 -4.60 -11.57 3.83
C HIS A 55 -4.81 -10.70 2.59
N LEU A 56 -5.85 -9.86 2.58
CA LEU A 56 -6.29 -9.08 1.43
C LEU A 56 -5.66 -7.69 1.37
N MET A 57 -5.49 -7.22 0.14
CA MET A 57 -5.38 -5.80 -0.19
C MET A 57 -6.28 -5.46 -1.37
N HIS A 58 -6.78 -4.23 -1.39
CA HIS A 58 -7.55 -3.70 -2.51
C HIS A 58 -6.76 -2.63 -3.23
N LEU A 59 -6.92 -2.58 -4.55
CA LEU A 59 -6.51 -1.48 -5.39
C LEU A 59 -7.76 -0.85 -5.98
N TYR A 60 -7.92 0.44 -5.76
CA TYR A 60 -9.01 1.26 -6.30
C TYR A 60 -8.46 2.15 -7.41
N LEU A 61 -9.26 2.33 -8.47
CA LEU A 61 -9.02 3.29 -9.53
C LEU A 61 -9.88 4.53 -9.25
N PHE A 62 -9.28 5.70 -9.29
CA PHE A 62 -9.99 6.96 -9.20
C PHE A 62 -10.47 7.39 -10.59
N ASN A 63 -11.78 7.50 -10.74
CA ASN A 63 -12.46 8.03 -11.90
C ASN A 63 -13.11 9.39 -11.55
N GLU A 64 -12.92 10.37 -12.42
CA GLU A 64 -13.59 11.66 -12.28
C GLU A 64 -15.08 11.52 -12.59
N PRO A 65 -15.98 12.19 -11.84
CA PRO A 65 -15.69 13.34 -10.98
C PRO A 65 -15.80 13.06 -9.47
N ASN A 66 -15.20 11.96 -8.96
CA ASN A 66 -14.98 11.60 -7.52
C ASN A 66 -15.37 10.16 -7.16
N GLU A 67 -15.23 9.22 -8.08
CA GLU A 67 -15.56 7.82 -7.86
C GLU A 67 -14.30 6.98 -7.66
N LEU A 68 -14.24 6.23 -6.55
CA LEU A 68 -13.23 5.20 -6.35
C LEU A 68 -13.84 3.85 -6.69
N LEU A 69 -13.41 3.25 -7.80
CA LEU A 69 -13.87 1.94 -8.23
C LEU A 69 -12.91 0.86 -7.73
N LEU A 70 -13.42 -0.23 -7.16
CA LEU A 70 -12.60 -1.40 -6.85
C LEU A 70 -12.04 -1.97 -8.16
N HIS A 71 -10.74 -1.83 -8.37
CA HIS A 71 -10.06 -2.30 -9.57
C HIS A 71 -9.55 -3.73 -9.41
N LEU A 72 -8.91 -4.04 -8.27
CA LEU A 72 -8.40 -5.37 -7.95
C LEU A 72 -8.54 -5.68 -6.45
N GLU A 73 -8.89 -6.91 -6.15
CA GLU A 73 -8.73 -7.53 -4.82
C GLU A 73 -7.63 -8.58 -4.93
N ILE A 74 -6.64 -8.52 -4.05
CA ILE A 74 -5.44 -9.36 -4.12
C ILE A 74 -5.21 -10.03 -2.78
N ASP A 75 -5.14 -11.36 -2.80
CA ASP A 75 -4.65 -12.17 -1.69
C ASP A 75 -3.11 -12.10 -1.62
N SER A 76 -2.60 -11.22 -0.76
CA SER A 76 -1.19 -10.82 -0.75
C SER A 76 -0.35 -11.55 0.29
N HIS A 77 -0.87 -11.97 1.45
CA HIS A 77 -0.02 -12.47 2.54
C HIS A 77 -0.70 -13.56 3.37
N ILE A 78 0.08 -14.42 4.05
CA ILE A 78 -0.48 -15.30 5.09
C ILE A 78 -0.66 -14.46 6.37
N GLY A 79 -1.90 -14.10 6.70
CA GLY A 79 -2.22 -13.17 7.80
C GLY A 79 -2.34 -11.73 7.32
N GLY A 80 -2.18 -10.74 8.21
CA GLY A 80 -2.44 -9.33 7.87
C GLY A 80 -1.49 -8.73 6.83
N VAL A 81 -2.02 -7.87 5.96
CA VAL A 81 -1.23 -6.96 5.12
C VAL A 81 -0.99 -5.66 5.91
N ASN A 82 0.26 -5.40 6.29
CA ASN A 82 0.59 -4.32 7.24
C ASN A 82 0.84 -2.97 6.55
N ALA A 83 1.33 -3.00 5.31
CA ALA A 83 1.61 -1.80 4.56
C ALA A 83 1.52 -2.05 3.06
N ILE A 84 1.29 -0.95 2.33
CA ILE A 84 1.22 -0.87 0.89
C ILE A 84 1.97 0.38 0.42
N GLY A 85 2.69 0.25 -0.69
CA GLY A 85 3.37 1.34 -1.39
C GLY A 85 3.30 1.15 -2.89
N PHE A 86 3.43 2.24 -3.63
CA PHE A 86 3.44 2.24 -5.08
C PHE A 86 4.81 2.61 -5.60
N TRP A 87 5.20 1.98 -6.70
CA TRP A 87 6.47 2.21 -7.37
C TRP A 87 6.23 2.23 -8.87
N LYS A 88 6.79 3.22 -9.58
CA LYS A 88 6.58 3.37 -11.01
C LYS A 88 7.86 3.67 -11.81
N PRO A 89 8.85 2.77 -11.80
CA PRO A 89 10.08 2.92 -12.58
C PRO A 89 9.76 2.70 -14.07
N ASN A 90 10.45 3.41 -14.97
CA ASN A 90 10.40 3.14 -16.42
C ASN A 90 8.97 2.98 -16.99
N ASN A 91 7.99 3.70 -16.40
CA ASN A 91 6.57 3.63 -16.73
C ASN A 91 5.83 2.31 -16.41
N GLU A 92 6.48 1.36 -15.75
CA GLU A 92 5.84 0.15 -15.23
C GLU A 92 5.28 0.37 -13.83
N PHE A 93 4.13 -0.20 -13.50
CA PHE A 93 3.47 0.00 -12.20
C PHE A 93 3.60 -1.21 -11.30
N PHE A 94 4.12 -0.99 -10.09
CA PHE A 94 4.25 -2.00 -9.05
C PHE A 94 3.60 -1.58 -7.75
N ILE A 95 3.11 -2.58 -7.05
CA ILE A 95 2.61 -2.50 -5.69
C ILE A 95 3.59 -3.25 -4.81
N VAL A 96 4.08 -2.60 -3.76
CA VAL A 96 4.96 -3.22 -2.76
C VAL A 96 4.20 -3.38 -1.46
N THR A 97 4.10 -4.61 -0.97
CA THR A 97 3.38 -4.96 0.26
C THR A 97 4.28 -5.67 1.25
N CYS A 98 3.94 -5.57 2.54
CA CYS A 98 4.54 -6.40 3.58
C CYS A 98 3.48 -6.91 4.55
N GLY A 99 3.69 -8.11 5.10
CA GLY A 99 2.67 -8.77 5.92
C GLY A 99 3.19 -9.57 7.11
N ASP A 100 2.26 -10.26 7.75
CA ASP A 100 2.47 -11.07 8.97
C ASP A 100 3.29 -12.32 8.72
N ASP A 101 3.25 -12.81 7.48
CA ASP A 101 4.07 -13.91 6.97
C ASP A 101 5.56 -13.58 6.85
N LYS A 102 5.97 -12.38 7.28
CA LYS A 102 7.35 -11.90 7.27
C LYS A 102 7.91 -11.85 5.85
N THR A 103 7.05 -11.58 4.88
CA THR A 103 7.47 -11.35 3.50
C THR A 103 7.19 -9.92 3.08
N ILE A 104 8.03 -9.44 2.17
CA ILE A 104 7.76 -8.26 1.35
C ILE A 104 7.60 -8.76 -0.08
N LYS A 105 6.55 -8.30 -0.76
CA LYS A 105 6.23 -8.70 -2.13
C LYS A 105 6.18 -7.47 -3.02
N ALA A 106 6.77 -7.59 -4.20
CA ALA A 106 6.58 -6.65 -5.30
C ALA A 106 5.64 -7.31 -6.32
N ILE A 107 4.51 -6.67 -6.58
CA ILE A 107 3.44 -7.17 -7.45
C ILE A 107 3.36 -6.24 -8.67
N GLN A 108 3.63 -6.78 -9.85
CA GLN A 108 3.56 -6.03 -11.11
C GLN A 108 2.11 -5.97 -11.58
N SER A 109 1.63 -4.76 -11.88
CA SER A 109 0.28 -4.48 -12.38
C SER A 109 -0.86 -5.10 -11.54
N GLY A 110 -0.61 -5.37 -10.25
CA GLY A 110 -1.57 -6.01 -9.35
C GLY A 110 -1.91 -7.47 -9.67
N LYS A 111 -1.17 -8.15 -10.56
CA LYS A 111 -1.53 -9.51 -11.04
C LYS A 111 -0.55 -10.59 -10.64
N ARG A 112 0.75 -10.28 -10.64
CA ARG A 112 1.81 -11.28 -10.40
C ARG A 112 2.82 -10.74 -9.41
N THR A 113 3.12 -11.54 -8.38
CA THR A 113 4.32 -11.29 -7.55
C THR A 113 5.56 -11.55 -8.38
N VAL A 114 6.35 -10.51 -8.62
CA VAL A 114 7.59 -10.57 -9.40
C VAL A 114 8.84 -10.55 -8.53
N GLY A 115 8.70 -10.09 -7.28
CA GLY A 115 9.77 -10.09 -6.29
C GLY A 115 9.24 -10.48 -4.93
N ARG A 116 10.01 -11.28 -4.18
CA ARG A 116 9.68 -11.67 -2.81
C ARG A 116 10.94 -11.67 -1.96
N LEU A 117 10.91 -10.92 -0.87
CA LEU A 117 11.93 -10.93 0.17
C LEU A 117 11.35 -11.54 1.44
N VAL A 118 12.09 -12.44 2.07
CA VAL A 118 11.72 -13.04 3.37
C VAL A 118 12.58 -12.40 4.46
N VAL A 119 11.95 -11.93 5.53
CA VAL A 119 12.62 -11.28 6.66
C VAL A 119 12.40 -12.05 7.95
N GLN A 120 13.24 -11.79 8.96
CA GLN A 120 13.20 -12.57 10.21
C GLN A 120 12.00 -12.25 11.11
N SER A 121 11.27 -11.17 10.81
CA SER A 121 10.21 -10.63 11.65
C SER A 121 9.12 -9.95 10.84
N ARG A 122 7.95 -9.79 11.46
CA ARG A 122 6.82 -9.06 10.86
C ARG A 122 7.22 -7.62 10.51
N SER A 123 6.99 -7.23 9.27
CA SER A 123 7.20 -5.87 8.79
C SER A 123 5.96 -5.03 9.00
N ARG A 124 6.12 -3.75 9.38
CA ARG A 124 5.01 -2.83 9.69
C ARG A 124 4.88 -1.67 8.71
N CYS A 125 5.91 -1.38 7.93
CA CYS A 125 5.90 -0.33 6.92
C CYS A 125 6.69 -0.78 5.70
N VAL A 126 6.41 -0.10 4.59
CA VAL A 126 7.17 -0.13 3.36
C VAL A 126 7.25 1.32 2.89
N VAL A 127 8.45 1.77 2.58
CA VAL A 127 8.66 3.04 1.88
C VAL A 127 9.21 2.69 0.50
N VAL A 128 8.83 3.49 -0.49
CA VAL A 128 9.29 3.30 -1.86
C VAL A 128 9.73 4.68 -2.32
N ASN A 129 10.91 4.76 -2.94
CA ASN A 129 11.41 5.94 -3.61
C ASN A 129 11.21 5.76 -5.13
N LYS A 130 11.16 6.85 -5.90
CA LYS A 130 11.02 6.85 -7.36
C LYS A 130 12.11 6.05 -8.06
N GLU A 131 13.34 6.09 -7.54
CA GLU A 131 14.51 5.43 -8.14
C GLU A 131 14.83 4.06 -7.52
N TYR A 132 14.51 3.85 -6.24
CA TYR A 132 14.80 2.62 -5.50
C TYR A 132 13.63 2.24 -4.59
N ILE A 133 13.37 0.95 -4.44
CA ILE A 133 12.50 0.50 -3.34
C ILE A 133 13.32 0.63 -2.04
N VAL A 134 12.88 1.47 -1.09
CA VAL A 134 13.54 1.64 0.22
C VAL A 134 12.67 1.03 1.31
N ILE A 135 12.77 -0.28 1.48
CA ILE A 135 11.87 -1.01 2.39
C ILE A 135 12.28 -0.78 3.85
N ILE A 136 11.72 0.22 4.52
CA ILE A 136 11.90 0.38 5.98
C ILE A 136 11.09 -0.72 6.69
N ILE A 137 11.76 -1.72 7.24
CA ILE A 137 11.14 -2.69 8.14
C ILE A 137 11.24 -2.11 9.56
N VAL A 138 10.15 -2.11 10.33
CA VAL A 138 10.22 -1.93 11.78
C VAL A 138 9.78 -3.24 12.42
N SER A 139 10.78 -4.00 12.89
CA SER A 139 10.60 -5.20 13.69
C SER A 139 10.48 -4.84 15.16
N LEU A 140 9.47 -5.35 15.86
CA LEU A 140 9.40 -5.31 17.32
C LEU A 140 9.69 -6.72 17.83
N LYS A 141 10.89 -6.97 18.36
CA LYS A 141 11.12 -8.13 19.23
C LYS A 141 10.64 -7.78 20.64
N HIS A 142 9.73 -8.60 21.18
CA HIS A 142 9.39 -8.55 22.60
C HIS A 142 10.62 -8.95 23.42
N LYS A 143 10.95 -8.11 24.42
CA LYS A 143 12.16 -8.06 25.28
C LYS A 143 13.29 -7.18 24.71
N LYS A 144 13.28 -5.90 25.15
CA LYS A 144 14.17 -4.77 24.78
C LYS A 144 14.01 -4.30 23.33
N TYR A 145 13.26 -3.21 23.16
CA TYR A 145 13.00 -2.47 21.92
C TYR A 145 14.24 -2.34 21.01
N GLN A 146 14.44 -3.30 20.11
CA GLN A 146 15.37 -3.18 18.99
C GLN A 146 14.57 -2.83 17.75
N HIS A 147 14.60 -1.55 17.35
CA HIS A 147 14.13 -1.12 16.05
C HIS A 147 15.24 -1.43 15.04
N SER A 148 15.05 -2.46 14.22
CA SER A 148 15.97 -2.76 13.13
C SER A 148 15.45 -2.12 11.85
N ILE A 149 16.11 -1.06 11.37
CA ILE A 149 15.86 -0.48 10.05
C ILE A 149 16.69 -1.28 9.05
N MET A 150 16.02 -2.03 8.17
CA MET A 150 16.69 -2.66 7.03
C MET A 150 16.58 -1.72 5.84
N PHE A 151 17.68 -1.50 5.12
CA PHE A 151 17.66 -0.92 3.78
C PHE A 151 17.90 -2.08 2.82
N CYS A 152 16.91 -2.39 1.98
CA CYS A 152 17.08 -3.36 0.92
C CYS A 152 16.65 -2.70 -0.38
N THR A 153 17.58 -2.63 -1.33
CA THR A 153 17.30 -2.31 -2.72
C THR A 153 16.88 -3.61 -3.38
N LEU A 154 15.62 -3.71 -3.80
CA LEU A 154 15.21 -4.76 -4.73
C LEU A 154 15.50 -4.21 -6.12
N ASP A 155 16.61 -4.64 -6.72
CA ASP A 155 16.88 -4.35 -8.12
C ASP A 155 15.95 -5.23 -8.96
N LEU A 156 14.98 -4.60 -9.61
CA LEU A 156 14.06 -5.23 -10.55
C LEU A 156 14.47 -4.88 -11.99
N SER A 157 15.78 -4.74 -12.25
CA SER A 157 16.34 -4.71 -13.60
C SER A 157 15.94 -5.99 -14.35
N PHE A 158 14.83 -5.91 -15.08
CA PHE A 158 14.42 -6.89 -16.09
C PHE A 158 15.10 -6.59 -17.42
#